data_AF-A0A6N9VC95-F1
#
_entry.id   AF-A0A6N9VC95-F1
#
_cell.length_a   1.000
_cell.length_b   1.000
_cell.length_c   1.000
_cell.angle_alpha   90.00
_cell.angle_beta   90.00
_cell.angle_gamma   90.00
#
_symmetry.space_group_name_H-M   'P 1'
#
loop_
_entity.id
_entity.type
_entity.pdbx_description
1 polymer ?
#
loop_
_entity_poly.entity_id
_entity_poly.type
_entity_poly.pdbx_seq_one_letter_code
_entity_poly.pdbx_strand_id
1 'polypeptide(L)'
;MSERIALQLGARPWQPSRSVRMVHELNHYDMPTEGVLKTRLLPSYYFFACIDGVADEYNLWVYSTITWAEARQLRRLQASELRRFEANLLVGRPLVIAMAHEDGGILHRAHVQVSEQLKVEEPRLARQAWQSVKEEISAEAGAIERMAYC
;
A
#
# COMPACT_ATOMS: atom_id res chain seq x y z
N MET A 1 -3.51 6.59 -18.97
CA MET A 1 -2.85 5.45 -18.32
C MET A 1 -2.15 5.97 -17.06
N SER A 2 -2.60 5.59 -15.87
CA SER A 2 -1.93 5.98 -14.61
C SER A 2 -0.56 5.30 -14.54
N GLU A 3 0.50 6.08 -14.34
CA GLU A 3 1.82 5.50 -14.03
C GLU A 3 1.72 4.67 -12.75
N ARG A 4 2.22 3.43 -12.82
CA ARG A 4 2.15 2.47 -11.72
C ARG A 4 3.42 2.55 -10.90
N ILE A 5 3.28 2.46 -9.57
CA ILE A 5 4.45 2.33 -8.71
C ILE A 5 5.16 1.00 -8.98
N ALA A 6 6.49 1.03 -9.05
CA ALA A 6 7.30 -0.16 -9.16
C ALA A 6 7.55 -0.75 -7.76
N LEU A 7 6.94 -1.90 -7.49
CA LEU A 7 7.17 -2.70 -6.27
C LEU A 7 8.06 -3.89 -6.60
N GLN A 8 9.23 -4.02 -5.99
CA GLN A 8 10.15 -5.13 -6.20
C GLN A 8 9.94 -6.18 -5.10
N LEU A 9 9.87 -7.46 -5.47
CA LEU A 9 9.82 -8.54 -4.49
C LEU A 9 11.11 -8.55 -3.66
N GLY A 10 10.99 -8.80 -2.36
CA GLY A 10 12.09 -8.71 -1.40
C GLY A 10 12.44 -7.28 -0.96
N ALA A 11 11.84 -6.25 -1.56
CA ALA A 11 12.06 -4.87 -1.14
C ALA A 11 11.20 -4.49 0.07
N ARG A 12 11.66 -3.53 0.86
CA ARG A 12 10.88 -2.99 1.97
C ARG A 12 9.69 -2.18 1.46
N PRO A 13 8.51 -2.26 2.09
CA PRO A 13 7.34 -1.51 1.65
C PRO A 13 7.51 0.01 1.56
N TRP A 14 8.24 0.61 2.51
CA TRP A 14 8.57 2.04 2.51
C TRP A 14 9.74 2.42 1.58
N GLN A 15 10.38 1.42 0.96
CA GLN A 15 11.40 1.59 -0.08
C GLN A 15 11.23 0.51 -1.17
N PRO A 16 10.11 0.53 -1.90
CA PRO A 16 9.66 -0.65 -2.62
C PRO A 16 10.43 -0.90 -3.92
N SER A 17 11.28 0.04 -4.37
CA SER A 17 12.25 -0.20 -5.43
C SER A 17 13.32 0.90 -5.47
N ARG A 18 14.37 0.69 -6.27
CA ARG A 18 15.42 1.69 -6.54
C ARG A 18 14.95 2.86 -7.40
N SER A 19 13.78 2.79 -8.03
CA SER A 19 13.26 3.90 -8.85
C SER A 19 12.44 4.90 -8.04
N VAL A 20 12.05 4.55 -6.80
CA VAL A 20 11.30 5.42 -5.91
C VAL A 20 12.08 5.74 -4.64
N ARG A 21 11.80 6.91 -4.06
CA ARG A 21 12.33 7.31 -2.76
C ARG A 21 11.22 7.91 -1.92
N MET A 22 11.32 7.74 -0.61
CA MET A 22 10.49 8.50 0.31
C MET A 22 10.89 9.97 0.28
N VAL A 23 9.89 10.84 0.22
CA VAL A 23 10.05 12.29 0.25
C VAL A 23 9.35 12.92 1.44
N HIS A 24 8.47 12.17 2.10
CA HIS A 24 7.84 12.57 3.35
C HIS A 24 7.40 11.34 4.14
N GLU A 25 7.64 11.33 5.44
CA GLU A 25 7.10 10.35 6.39
C GLU A 25 5.91 11.00 7.12
N LEU A 26 4.80 10.28 7.22
CA LEU A 26 3.58 10.72 7.89
C LEU A 26 3.36 10.00 9.22
N ASN A 27 3.79 8.74 9.31
CA ASN A 27 3.69 7.95 10.52
C ASN A 27 4.88 6.98 10.64
N HIS A 28 5.26 6.69 11.88
CA HIS A 28 6.41 5.88 12.22
C HIS A 28 6.09 5.03 13.46
N TYR A 29 6.45 3.75 13.40
CA TYR A 29 6.43 2.85 14.56
C TYR A 29 7.86 2.44 14.93
N ASP A 30 8.33 1.31 14.42
CA ASP A 30 9.73 0.87 14.34
C ASP A 30 10.31 1.09 12.91
N MET A 31 9.40 1.19 11.95
CA MET A 31 9.60 1.48 10.55
C MET A 31 8.60 2.54 10.08
N PRO A 32 8.86 3.21 8.94
CA PRO A 32 7.90 4.13 8.34
C PRO A 32 6.65 3.36 7.92
N THR A 33 5.52 3.64 8.56
CA THR A 33 4.24 2.95 8.30
C THR A 33 3.39 3.70 7.31
N GLU A 34 3.55 5.01 7.18
CA GLU A 34 2.79 5.85 6.26
C GLU A 34 3.64 6.98 5.71
N GLY A 35 3.41 7.37 4.46
CA GLY A 35 4.15 8.47 3.87
C GLY A 35 3.93 8.69 2.38
N VAL A 36 4.84 9.49 1.82
CA VAL A 36 4.85 9.85 0.41
C VAL A 36 6.14 9.39 -0.24
N LEU A 37 5.99 8.61 -1.30
CA LEU A 37 7.05 8.22 -2.23
C LEU A 37 7.01 9.11 -3.48
N LYS A 38 8.17 9.27 -4.10
CA LYS A 38 8.33 9.92 -5.40
C LYS A 38 9.21 9.07 -6.30
N THR A 39 8.85 8.96 -7.58
CA THR A 39 9.78 8.46 -8.59
C THR A 39 11.01 9.37 -8.68
N ARG A 40 12.20 8.77 -8.85
CA ARG A 40 13.45 9.55 -8.90
C ARG A 40 13.55 10.39 -10.16
N LEU A 41 13.09 9.86 -11.31
CA LEU A 41 13.26 10.46 -12.63
C LEU A 41 12.00 11.18 -13.15
N LEU A 42 10.82 10.83 -12.64
CA LEU A 42 9.54 11.36 -13.10
C LEU A 42 8.86 12.19 -11.99
N PRO A 43 7.90 13.06 -12.30
CA PRO A 43 7.18 13.85 -11.30
C PRO A 43 6.01 13.08 -10.70
N SER A 44 6.16 11.78 -10.46
CA SER A 44 5.06 10.91 -10.00
C SER A 44 5.19 10.62 -8.52
N TYR A 45 4.07 10.77 -7.80
CA TYR A 45 4.01 10.65 -6.35
C TYR A 45 3.04 9.54 -5.97
N TYR A 46 3.36 8.87 -4.87
CA TYR A 46 2.52 7.82 -4.32
C TYR A 46 2.38 8.03 -2.83
N PHE A 47 1.17 7.91 -2.33
CA PHE A 47 0.92 7.66 -0.91
C PHE A 47 1.14 6.17 -0.62
N PHE A 48 1.74 5.85 0.52
CA PHE A 48 1.78 4.48 1.02
C PHE A 48 1.33 4.43 2.48
N ALA A 49 0.70 3.31 2.87
CA ALA A 49 0.30 3.05 4.24
C ALA A 49 0.32 1.55 4.55
N CYS A 50 0.75 1.18 5.75
CA CYS A 50 0.53 -0.13 6.36
C CYS A 50 -0.89 -0.14 6.93
N ILE A 51 -1.76 -0.99 6.36
CA ILE A 51 -3.17 -1.04 6.74
C ILE A 51 -3.51 -2.20 7.68
N ASP A 52 -2.61 -3.17 7.80
CA ASP A 52 -2.77 -4.31 8.70
C ASP A 52 -1.44 -4.98 9.03
N GLY A 53 -1.41 -5.68 10.17
CA GLY A 53 -0.30 -6.56 10.56
C GLY A 53 1.00 -5.85 10.93
N VAL A 54 0.99 -4.57 11.31
CA VAL A 54 2.23 -3.80 11.57
C VAL A 54 3.19 -4.46 12.58
N ALA A 55 2.66 -5.29 13.49
CA ALA A 55 3.41 -6.03 14.50
C ALA A 55 3.31 -7.56 14.33
N ASP A 56 2.83 -8.02 13.17
CA ASP A 56 2.69 -9.44 12.83
C ASP A 56 3.80 -9.86 11.85
N GLU A 57 3.93 -11.16 11.60
CA GLU A 57 4.92 -11.71 10.64
C GLU A 57 4.63 -11.23 9.20
N TYR A 58 3.35 -10.99 8.88
CA TYR A 58 2.88 -10.55 7.56
C TYR A 58 2.08 -9.26 7.65
N ASN A 59 2.46 -8.30 6.81
CA ASN A 59 1.96 -6.93 6.86
C ASN A 59 1.34 -6.59 5.52
N LEU A 60 0.23 -5.86 5.54
CA LEU A 60 -0.47 -5.44 4.34
C LEU A 60 -0.26 -3.95 4.08
N TRP A 61 0.15 -3.65 2.85
CA TRP A 61 0.54 -2.30 2.44
C TRP A 61 -0.28 -1.86 1.24
N VAL A 62 -0.68 -0.60 1.23
CA VAL A 62 -1.38 0.01 0.12
C VAL A 62 -0.56 1.13 -0.48
N TYR A 63 -0.68 1.31 -1.78
CA TYR A 63 -0.06 2.37 -2.54
C TYR A 63 -1.08 3.01 -3.47
N SER A 64 -1.12 4.33 -3.45
CA SER A 64 -2.07 5.11 -4.20
C SER A 64 -1.36 6.22 -4.95
N THR A 65 -1.64 6.38 -6.23
CA THR A 65 -1.10 7.52 -7.00
C THR A 65 -1.70 8.81 -6.48
N ILE A 66 -0.85 9.79 -6.20
CA ILE A 66 -1.25 11.12 -5.77
C ILE A 66 -0.62 12.18 -6.66
N THR A 67 -1.30 13.32 -6.76
CA THR A 67 -0.79 14.52 -7.41
C THR A 67 0.23 15.22 -6.50
N TRP A 68 1.02 16.12 -7.09
CA TRP A 68 1.91 16.99 -6.31
C TRP A 68 1.15 17.89 -5.33
N ALA A 69 -0.07 18.32 -5.68
CA ALA A 69 -0.91 19.12 -4.80
C ALA A 69 -1.34 18.31 -3.57
N GLU A 70 -1.80 17.07 -3.77
CA GLU A 70 -2.14 16.15 -2.68
C GLU A 70 -0.90 15.83 -1.81
N ALA A 71 0.26 15.59 -2.43
CA ALA A 71 1.52 15.38 -1.70
C ALA A 71 1.91 16.61 -0.83
N ARG A 72 1.70 17.83 -1.34
CA ARG A 72 1.90 19.06 -0.57
C ARG A 72 0.88 19.25 0.54
N GLN A 73 -0.35 18.80 0.32
CA GLN A 73 -1.41 18.87 1.31
C GLN A 73 -1.16 17.92 2.46
N LEU A 74 -0.78 16.66 2.19
CA LEU A 74 -0.37 15.67 3.20
C LEU A 74 0.70 16.22 4.15
N ARG A 75 1.67 16.98 3.64
CA ARG A 75 2.73 17.62 4.45
C ARG A 75 2.26 18.69 5.44
N ARG A 76 1.02 19.17 5.29
CA ARG A 76 0.48 20.31 6.05
C ARG A 76 -0.63 19.90 7.00
N LEU A 77 -1.39 18.87 6.64
CA LEU A 77 -2.49 18.37 7.45
C LEU A 77 -1.95 17.71 8.72
N GLN A 78 -2.76 17.74 9.77
CA GLN A 78 -2.45 17.14 11.07
C GLN A 78 -3.69 16.43 11.62
N ALA A 79 -3.48 15.51 12.55
CA ALA A 79 -4.53 14.86 13.33
C ALA A 79 -5.73 14.36 12.49
N SER A 80 -6.95 14.76 12.84
CA SER A 80 -8.18 14.29 12.21
C SER A 80 -8.32 14.68 10.74
N GLU A 81 -7.78 15.84 10.35
CA GLU A 81 -7.81 16.29 8.94
C GLU A 81 -6.90 15.42 8.08
N LEU A 82 -5.74 15.03 8.61
CA LEU A 82 -4.83 14.10 7.94
C LEU A 82 -5.50 12.75 7.75
N ARG A 83 -6.06 12.16 8.81
CA ARG A 83 -6.73 10.85 8.75
C ARG A 83 -7.88 10.81 7.75
N ARG A 84 -8.68 11.88 7.72
CA ARG A 84 -9.79 11.99 6.75
C ARG A 84 -9.29 12.09 5.31
N PHE A 85 -8.20 12.82 5.10
CA PHE A 85 -7.59 12.96 3.79
C PHE A 85 -7.01 11.63 3.30
N GLU A 86 -6.27 10.92 4.15
CA GLU A 86 -5.70 9.60 3.87
C GLU A 86 -6.79 8.58 3.50
N ALA A 87 -7.89 8.52 4.27
CA ALA A 87 -9.02 7.66 3.94
C ALA A 87 -9.58 7.93 2.54
N ASN A 88 -9.66 9.21 2.14
CA ASN A 88 -10.09 9.59 0.79
C ASN A 88 -9.07 9.23 -0.30
N LEU A 89 -7.80 9.02 0.04
CA LEU A 89 -6.78 8.53 -0.91
C LEU A 89 -6.93 7.04 -1.23
N LEU A 90 -7.66 6.30 -0.40
CA LEU A 90 -7.84 4.86 -0.55
C LEU A 90 -9.18 4.46 -1.18
N VAL A 91 -10.04 5.43 -1.49
CA VAL A 91 -11.38 5.16 -2.04
C VAL A 91 -11.53 5.80 -3.42
N GLY A 92 -12.25 5.11 -4.31
CA GLY A 92 -12.65 5.64 -5.62
C GLY A 92 -11.51 5.77 -6.62
N ARG A 93 -10.35 5.16 -6.33
CA ARG A 93 -9.18 5.19 -7.21
C ARG A 93 -8.47 3.83 -7.26
N PRO A 94 -7.75 3.55 -8.36
CA PRO A 94 -6.92 2.35 -8.45
C PRO A 94 -5.82 2.37 -7.38
N LEU A 95 -5.68 1.24 -6.68
CA LEU A 95 -4.64 1.01 -5.68
C LEU A 95 -3.72 -0.13 -6.12
N VAL A 96 -2.51 -0.12 -5.59
CA VAL A 96 -1.65 -1.30 -5.55
C VAL A 96 -1.60 -1.76 -4.09
N ILE A 97 -1.84 -3.04 -3.85
CA ILE A 97 -1.67 -3.65 -2.53
C ILE A 97 -0.44 -4.55 -2.58
N ALA A 98 0.29 -4.63 -1.48
CA ALA A 98 1.37 -5.58 -1.31
C ALA A 98 1.29 -6.28 0.05
N MET A 99 1.56 -7.58 0.06
CA MET A 99 1.85 -8.31 1.29
C MET A 99 3.36 -8.37 1.46
N ALA A 100 3.84 -8.09 2.65
CA ALA A 100 5.25 -8.19 3.00
C ALA A 100 5.43 -9.06 4.24
N HIS A 101 6.54 -9.79 4.30
CA HIS A 101 7.01 -10.41 5.52
C HIS A 101 7.96 -9.44 6.23
N GLU A 102 7.93 -9.38 7.57
CA GLU A 102 8.73 -8.47 8.39
C GLU A 102 10.22 -8.44 7.96
N ASP A 103 10.86 -9.61 7.93
CA ASP A 103 12.26 -9.75 7.49
C ASP A 103 12.45 -9.90 5.97
N GLY A 104 11.44 -10.39 5.26
CA GLY A 104 11.54 -10.80 3.86
C GLY A 104 11.19 -9.70 2.85
N GLY A 105 10.56 -8.61 3.29
CA GLY A 105 10.03 -7.57 2.41
C GLY A 105 8.82 -8.04 1.61
N ILE A 106 8.52 -7.36 0.50
CA ILE A 106 7.34 -7.60 -0.33
C ILE A 106 7.39 -9.00 -0.94
N LEU A 107 6.35 -9.80 -0.70
CA LEU A 107 6.18 -11.16 -1.24
C LEU A 107 5.19 -11.21 -2.40
N HIS A 108 4.09 -10.45 -2.28
CA HIS A 108 3.02 -10.41 -3.28
C HIS A 108 2.57 -8.99 -3.54
N ARG A 109 2.00 -8.77 -4.72
CA ARG A 109 1.41 -7.48 -5.11
C ARG A 109 0.18 -7.71 -5.98
N ALA A 110 -0.87 -6.93 -5.74
CA ALA A 110 -2.12 -6.98 -6.48
C ALA A 110 -2.58 -5.57 -6.86
N HIS A 111 -3.40 -5.49 -7.90
CA HIS A 111 -4.06 -4.26 -8.30
C HIS A 111 -5.53 -4.35 -7.91
N VAL A 112 -6.01 -3.40 -7.13
CA VAL A 112 -7.41 -3.38 -6.69
C VAL A 112 -8.03 -2.02 -6.94
N GLN A 113 -9.35 -1.98 -6.98
CA GLN A 113 -10.10 -0.74 -6.98
C GLN A 113 -11.19 -0.83 -5.92
N VAL A 114 -11.13 0.06 -4.93
CA VAL A 114 -12.11 0.12 -3.85
C VAL A 114 -13.19 1.13 -4.24
N SER A 115 -14.40 0.64 -4.54
CA SER A 115 -15.49 1.44 -5.12
C SER A 115 -16.35 2.18 -4.10
N GLU A 116 -16.35 1.78 -2.82
CA GLU A 116 -17.19 2.38 -1.79
C GLU A 116 -16.37 3.02 -0.66
N GLN A 117 -16.84 4.19 -0.18
CA GLN A 117 -16.39 4.75 1.08
C GLN A 117 -16.82 3.81 2.17
N LEU A 118 -15.87 3.05 2.64
CA LEU A 118 -16.03 2.25 3.82
C LEU A 118 -16.31 3.21 4.99
N LYS A 119 -17.55 3.17 5.52
CA LYS A 119 -17.92 3.93 6.71
C LYS A 119 -16.94 3.54 7.81
N VAL A 120 -16.07 4.47 8.20
CA VAL A 120 -15.00 4.23 9.16
C VAL A 120 -15.63 3.96 10.52
N GLU A 121 -15.88 2.70 10.79
CA GLU A 121 -15.73 2.08 12.09
C GLU A 121 -14.60 1.06 11.91
N GLU A 122 -13.40 1.35 12.46
CA GLU A 122 -12.36 0.33 12.69
C GLU A 122 -13.04 -0.92 13.29
N PRO A 123 -12.75 -2.20 12.94
CA PRO A 123 -11.61 -2.83 12.25
C PRO A 123 -12.06 -3.78 11.11
N ARG A 124 -13.25 -3.56 10.54
CA ARG A 124 -13.82 -4.41 9.46
C ARG A 124 -13.12 -4.23 8.10
N LEU A 125 -12.54 -3.03 7.96
CA LEU A 125 -11.52 -2.52 7.03
C LEU A 125 -10.57 -3.55 6.48
N ALA A 126 -9.57 -3.74 7.33
CA ALA A 126 -8.52 -4.70 7.17
C ALA A 126 -9.10 -6.09 6.88
N ARG A 127 -10.15 -6.55 7.59
CA ARG A 127 -10.71 -7.90 7.39
C ARG A 127 -11.31 -8.16 6.01
N GLN A 128 -12.03 -7.22 5.41
CA GLN A 128 -12.64 -7.43 4.10
C GLN A 128 -11.60 -7.34 2.98
N ALA A 129 -10.71 -6.35 3.04
CA ALA A 129 -9.56 -6.29 2.14
C ALA A 129 -8.67 -7.55 2.28
N TRP A 130 -8.49 -8.04 3.51
CA TRP A 130 -7.79 -9.28 3.83
C TRP A 130 -8.45 -10.51 3.21
N GLN A 131 -9.79 -10.62 3.24
CA GLN A 131 -10.48 -11.75 2.63
C GLN A 131 -10.35 -11.77 1.11
N SER A 132 -10.56 -10.64 0.43
CA SER A 132 -10.43 -10.58 -1.03
C SER A 132 -8.99 -10.82 -1.48
N VAL A 133 -8.00 -10.25 -0.78
CA VAL A 133 -6.58 -10.49 -1.07
C VAL A 133 -6.19 -11.94 -0.75
N LYS A 134 -6.68 -12.53 0.35
CA LYS A 134 -6.44 -13.94 0.69
C LYS A 134 -7.05 -14.89 -0.34
N GLU A 135 -8.23 -14.58 -0.85
CA GLU A 135 -8.89 -15.38 -1.89
C GLU A 135 -8.12 -15.34 -3.22
N GLU A 136 -7.69 -14.15 -3.65
CA GLU A 136 -6.86 -13.99 -4.85
C GLU A 136 -5.49 -14.67 -4.70
N ILE A 137 -4.82 -14.48 -3.56
CA ILE A 137 -3.52 -15.10 -3.26
C ILE A 137 -3.63 -16.61 -3.12
N SER A 138 -4.68 -17.15 -2.47
CA SER A 138 -4.87 -18.61 -2.35
C SER A 138 -5.15 -19.24 -3.72
N ALA A 139 -5.87 -18.53 -4.59
CA ALA A 139 -6.12 -18.98 -5.95
C ALA A 139 -4.83 -19.01 -6.79
N GLU A 140 -3.97 -18.00 -6.66
CA GLU A 140 -2.67 -17.92 -7.37
C GLU A 140 -1.61 -18.86 -6.79
N ALA A 141 -1.46 -18.93 -5.47
CA ALA A 141 -0.54 -19.85 -4.79
C ALA A 141 -0.90 -21.31 -5.09
N GLY A 142 -2.18 -21.66 -5.06
CA GLY A 142 -2.65 -22.98 -5.46
C GLY A 142 -2.49 -23.27 -6.96
N ALA A 143 -2.33 -22.26 -7.82
CA ALA A 143 -1.98 -22.44 -9.22
C ALA A 143 -0.47 -22.68 -9.40
N ILE A 144 0.37 -21.97 -8.63
CA ILE A 144 1.84 -22.14 -8.64
C ILE A 144 2.23 -23.52 -8.10
N GLU A 145 1.61 -24.00 -7.01
CA GLU A 145 1.84 -25.35 -6.50
C GLU A 145 1.47 -26.43 -7.54
N ARG A 146 0.35 -26.27 -8.25
CA ARG A 146 -0.06 -27.21 -9.31
C ARG A 146 0.91 -27.20 -10.51
N MET A 147 1.57 -26.09 -10.78
CA MET A 147 2.60 -25.98 -11.83
C MET A 147 3.97 -26.50 -11.38
N ALA A 148 4.27 -26.53 -10.09
CA ALA A 148 5.53 -27.06 -9.56
C ALA A 148 5.56 -28.60 -9.50
N TYR A 149 4.42 -29.27 -9.65
CA TYR A 149 4.26 -30.73 -9.66
C TYR A 149 3.88 -31.31 -11.05
N CYS A 150 4.00 -30.52 -12.13
CA CYS A 150 3.87 -30.97 -13.53
C CYS A 150 5.24 -30.91 -14.21
#